data_AF-A0AAD8A827-F1
#
_entry.id   AF-A0AAD8A827-F1
#
_cell.length_a   1.000
_cell.length_b   1.000
_cell.length_c   1.000
_cell.angle_alpha   90.00
_cell.angle_beta   90.00
_cell.angle_gamma   90.00
#
_symmetry.space_group_name_H-M   'P 1'
#
loop_
_entity.id
_entity.type
_entity.pdbx_description
1 polymer ?
#
loop_
_entity_poly.entity_id
_entity_poly.type
_entity_poly.pdbx_seq_one_letter_code
_entity_poly.pdbx_strand_id
1 'polypeptide(L)'
;MGSVAVGPDHRDRYLVLFPSTLLMLSVSQRMSAFIYEGKLPLTGINVTKLEDTELYKNAFEITGNMIERILAVCQTKEDQHKW
;
A
#
# COMPACT_ATOMS: atom_id res chain seq x y z
N MET A 1 -11.20 -1.18 1.81
CA MET A 1 -9.82 -1.26 1.29
C MET A 1 -9.89 -1.10 -0.22
N GLY A 2 -9.86 0.16 -0.67
CA GLY A 2 -9.74 0.56 -2.07
C GLY A 2 -8.28 0.71 -2.50
N SER A 3 -8.01 1.54 -3.52
CA SER A 3 -6.63 1.88 -3.89
C SER A 3 -5.94 2.70 -2.79
N VAL A 4 -4.62 2.60 -2.73
CA VAL A 4 -3.73 3.46 -1.95
C VAL A 4 -2.74 4.14 -2.88
N ALA A 5 -2.37 5.38 -2.59
CA ALA A 5 -1.31 6.06 -3.33
C ALA A 5 0.05 5.67 -2.74
N VAL A 6 0.98 5.22 -3.58
CA VAL A 6 2.29 4.69 -3.17
C VAL A 6 3.44 5.38 -3.92
N GLY A 7 4.53 5.61 -3.20
CA GLY A 7 5.78 6.17 -3.74
C GLY A 7 5.75 7.69 -3.93
N PRO A 8 6.87 8.29 -4.37
CA PRO A 8 7.01 9.75 -4.51
C PRO A 8 6.07 10.36 -5.54
N ASP A 9 5.68 9.57 -6.56
CA ASP A 9 4.73 9.98 -7.59
C ASP A 9 3.26 9.80 -7.16
N HIS A 10 2.98 9.34 -5.94
CA HIS A 10 1.64 9.05 -5.43
C HIS A 10 0.80 8.20 -6.40
N ARG A 11 1.39 7.13 -6.95
CA ARG A 11 0.69 6.30 -7.92
C ARG A 11 -0.33 5.40 -7.23
N ASP A 12 -1.53 5.34 -7.77
CA ASP A 12 -2.54 4.39 -7.31
C ASP A 12 -2.05 2.95 -7.45
N ARG A 13 -2.17 2.20 -6.35
CA ARG A 13 -1.89 0.78 -6.23
C ARG A 13 -3.00 0.10 -5.45
N TYR A 14 -3.28 -1.15 -5.80
CA TYR A 14 -4.13 -2.02 -5.01
C TYR A 14 -3.25 -2.97 -4.22
N LEU A 15 -3.43 -2.95 -2.91
CA LEU A 15 -2.79 -3.89 -2.01
C LEU A 15 -3.82 -4.96 -1.62
N VAL A 16 -3.54 -6.21 -1.97
CA VAL A 16 -4.45 -7.34 -1.73
C VAL A 16 -3.80 -8.31 -0.76
N LEU A 17 -4.41 -8.46 0.41
CA LEU A 17 -3.91 -9.31 1.49
C LEU A 17 -4.38 -10.76 1.30
N PHE A 18 -3.42 -11.67 1.15
CA PHE A 18 -3.63 -13.12 1.24
C PHE A 18 -3.04 -13.64 2.56
N PRO A 19 -3.40 -14.87 3.01
CA PRO A 19 -2.98 -15.38 4.31
C PRO A 19 -1.47 -15.37 4.60
N SER A 20 -0.62 -15.43 3.57
CA SER A 20 0.85 -15.43 3.73
C SER A 20 1.56 -14.39 2.85
N THR A 21 0.83 -13.61 2.05
CA THR A 21 1.43 -12.71 1.06
C THR A 21 0.60 -11.45 0.90
N LEU A 22 1.24 -10.30 0.79
CA LEU A 22 0.65 -9.05 0.33
C LEU A 22 0.95 -8.86 -1.16
N LEU A 23 -0.07 -8.78 -1.99
CA LEU A 23 0.03 -8.57 -3.43
C LEU A 23 -0.07 -7.07 -3.77
N MET A 24 0.76 -6.59 -4.67
CA MET A 24 0.73 -5.22 -5.18
C MET A 24 0.32 -5.22 -6.65
N LEU A 25 -0.73 -4.47 -6.97
CA LEU A 25 -1.26 -4.36 -8.33
C LEU A 25 -1.34 -2.88 -8.75
N SER A 26 -1.11 -2.62 -10.02
CA SER A 26 -1.51 -1.36 -10.67
C SER A 26 -2.68 -1.62 -11.62
N VAL A 27 -3.25 -0.56 -12.19
CA VAL A 27 -4.32 -0.69 -13.18
C VAL A 27 -3.76 -0.29 -14.54
N SER A 28 -4.17 -1.00 -15.60
CA SER A 28 -3.84 -0.63 -16.96
C SER A 28 -4.31 0.79 -17.29
N GLN A 29 -3.67 1.46 -18.25
CA GLN A 29 -4.02 2.83 -18.63
C GLN A 29 -5.50 3.00 -19.01
N ARG A 30 -6.14 1.94 -19.50
CA ARG A 30 -7.56 1.92 -19.88
C ARG A 30 -8.50 1.45 -18.77
N MET A 31 -7.98 1.29 -17.55
CA MET A 31 -8.72 0.79 -16.38
C MET A 31 -9.40 -0.57 -16.60
N SER A 32 -8.89 -1.38 -17.53
CA SER A 32 -9.54 -2.62 -17.98
C SER A 32 -8.93 -3.89 -17.40
N ALA A 33 -7.77 -3.78 -16.75
CA ALA A 33 -7.06 -4.92 -16.18
C ALA A 33 -6.19 -4.48 -15.02
N PHE A 34 -5.99 -5.39 -14.07
CA PHE A 34 -4.92 -5.26 -13.08
C PHE A 34 -3.61 -5.78 -13.66
N ILE A 35 -2.52 -5.09 -13.31
CA ILE A 35 -1.16 -5.45 -13.67
C ILE A 35 -0.45 -5.84 -12.37
N TYR A 36 0.21 -7.00 -12.38
CA TYR A 36 1.02 -7.45 -11.27
C TYR A 36 2.29 -6.61 -11.17
N GLU A 37 2.48 -5.95 -10.02
CA GLU A 37 3.67 -5.12 -9.75
C GLU A 37 4.67 -5.85 -8.84
N GLY A 38 4.17 -6.71 -7.95
CA GLY A 38 5.01 -7.42 -7.01
C GLY A 38 4.21 -8.09 -5.89
N LYS A 39 4.94 -8.76 -5.01
CA LYS A 39 4.38 -9.35 -3.80
C LYS A 39 5.40 -9.34 -2.67
N LEU A 40 4.91 -9.23 -1.44
CA LEU A 40 5.70 -9.29 -0.23
C LEU A 40 5.22 -10.46 0.64
N PRO A 41 6.12 -11.32 1.14
CA PRO A 41 5.73 -12.28 2.16
C PRO A 41 5.32 -11.54 3.43
N LEU A 42 4.26 -11.98 4.10
CA LEU A 42 3.85 -11.37 5.38
C LEU A 42 4.87 -11.62 6.49
N THR A 43 5.63 -12.72 6.36
CA THR A 43 6.78 -12.98 7.24
C THR A 43 7.86 -11.94 7.00
N GLY A 44 8.19 -11.17 8.03
CA GLY A 44 9.31 -10.22 7.97
C GLY A 44 8.95 -8.84 7.42
N ILE A 45 7.66 -8.54 7.23
CA ILE A 45 7.19 -7.16 7.05
C ILE A 45 6.38 -6.72 8.27
N ASN A 46 6.42 -5.41 8.57
CA ASN A 46 5.61 -4.76 9.57
C ASN A 46 4.78 -3.65 8.92
N VAL A 47 3.52 -3.55 9.32
CA VAL A 47 2.62 -2.48 8.92
C VAL A 47 2.47 -1.53 10.11
N THR A 48 2.81 -0.27 9.92
CA THR A 48 2.76 0.75 10.98
C THR A 48 1.88 1.89 10.51
N LYS A 49 0.83 2.19 11.28
CA LYS A 49 0.01 3.38 11.08
C LYS A 49 0.84 4.63 11.35
N LEU A 50 0.73 5.63 10.48
CA LEU A 50 1.38 6.92 10.64
C LEU A 50 0.40 7.99 11.11
N GLU A 51 0.91 8.94 11.88
CA GLU A 51 0.18 10.16 12.24
C GLU A 51 0.05 11.09 11.03
N ASP A 52 -1.00 11.89 11.01
CA ASP A 52 -1.21 12.86 9.93
C ASP A 52 -0.13 13.95 9.98
N THR A 53 0.36 14.32 8.81
CA THR A 53 1.35 15.40 8.64
C THR A 53 0.86 16.38 7.57
N GLU A 54 1.65 17.41 7.28
CA GLU A 54 1.40 18.29 6.13
C GLU A 54 1.58 17.58 4.79
N LEU A 55 2.39 16.51 4.75
CA LEU A 55 2.75 15.79 3.51
C LEU A 55 1.77 14.67 3.17
N TYR A 56 1.17 14.04 4.18
CA TYR A 56 0.23 12.94 3.99
C TYR A 56 -0.76 12.84 5.13
N LYS A 57 -1.94 12.30 4.83
CA LYS A 57 -2.99 11.99 5.79
C LYS A 57 -3.47 10.56 5.59
N ASN A 58 -3.96 9.92 6.63
CA ASN A 58 -4.48 8.55 6.55
C ASN A 58 -3.42 7.55 6.02
N ALA A 59 -2.15 7.73 6.37
CA ALA A 59 -1.06 6.94 5.81
C ALA A 59 -0.62 5.79 6.72
N PHE A 60 -0.11 4.73 6.13
CA PHE A 60 0.65 3.71 6.85
C PHE A 60 1.94 3.44 6.08
N GLU A 61 2.87 2.78 6.74
CA GLU A 61 4.07 2.28 6.11
C GLU A 61 4.17 0.76 6.21
N ILE A 62 4.77 0.17 5.19
CA ILE A 62 5.22 -1.21 5.20
C ILE A 62 6.74 -1.19 5.22
N THR A 63 7.34 -1.82 6.23
CA THR A 63 8.79 -1.94 6.39
C THR A 63 9.18 -3.40 6.54
N GLY A 64 10.43 -3.73 6.24
CA GLY A 64 10.99 -5.07 6.42
C GLY A 64 12.48 -5.07 6.09
N ASN A 65 13.24 -6.03 6.62
CA ASN A 65 14.71 -6.00 6.52
C ASN A 65 15.25 -6.04 5.09
N MET A 66 14.50 -6.62 4.15
CA MET A 66 14.93 -6.86 2.77
C MET A 66 14.18 -6.01 1.74
N ILE A 67 13.42 -5.00 2.19
CA ILE A 67 12.62 -4.14 1.31
C ILE A 67 12.84 -2.68 1.63
N GLU A 68 12.63 -1.83 0.62
CA GLU A 68 12.48 -0.40 0.87
C GLU A 68 11.16 -0.12 1.60
N ARG A 69 11.17 0.94 2.40
CA ARG A 69 9.97 1.43 3.09
C ARG A 69 8.93 1.85 2.06
N ILE A 70 7.74 1.27 2.14
CA ILE A 70 6.60 1.63 1.30
C ILE A 70 5.69 2.54 2.12
N LEU A 71 5.59 3.81 1.73
CA LEU A 71 4.57 4.73 2.25
C LEU A 71 3.30 4.57 1.42
N ALA A 72 2.18 4.26 2.07
CA ALA A 72 0.87 4.11 1.44
C ALA A 72 -0.14 5.09 2.05
N VAL A 73 -0.76 5.91 1.21
CA VAL A 73 -1.76 6.90 1.61
C VAL A 73 -3.16 6.38 1.28
N CYS A 74 -4.03 6.26 2.29
CA CYS A 74 -5.40 5.81 2.11
C CYS A 74 -6.33 6.97 1.74
N GLN A 75 -7.43 6.64 1.05
CA GLN A 75 -8.48 7.61 0.71
C GLN A 75 -9.25 8.09 1.95
N THR A 76 -9.38 7.23 2.97
CA THR A 76 -10.14 7.51 4.19
C THR A 76 -9.38 7.08 5.44
N LYS A 77 -9.72 7.67 6.59
CA LYS A 77 -9.17 7.29 7.89
C LYS A 77 -9.61 5.87 8.29
N GLU A 78 -10.82 5.50 7.92
CA GLU A 78 -11.38 4.16 8.16
C GLU A 78 -10.62 3.09 7.37
N ASP A 79 -10.19 3.38 6.14
CA ASP A 79 -9.34 2.48 5.38
C ASP A 79 -7.96 2.33 6.02
N GLN A 80 -7.34 3.42 6.49
CA GLN A 80 -6.08 3.36 7.24
C GLN A 80 -6.20 2.51 8.51
N HIS A 81 -7.32 2.58 9.23
CA HIS A 81 -7.56 1.77 10.43
C HIS A 81 -7.77 0.28 10.18
N LYS A 82 -8.10 -0.11 8.94
CA LYS A 82 -8.24 -1.52 8.54
C LYS A 82 -6.89 -2.15 8.16
N TRP A 83 -5.88 -1.32 7.89
CA TRP A 83 -4.49 -1.72 7.66
C TRP A 83 -3.73 -1.78 8.98
#